data_AF-A0A3C1KJA0-F1
#
_entry.id   AF-A0A3C1KJA0-F1
#
_cell.length_a   1.000
_cell.length_b   1.000
_cell.length_c   1.000
_cell.angle_alpha   90.00
_cell.angle_beta   90.00
_cell.angle_gamma   90.00
#
_symmetry.space_group_name_H-M   'P 1'
#
loop_
_entity.id
_entity.type
_entity.pdbx_description
1 polymer ?
#
loop_
_entity_poly.entity_id
_entity_poly.type
_entity_poly.pdbx_seq_one_letter_code
_entity_poly.pdbx_strand_id
1 'polypeptide(L)'
;SGGEVHLALAFNPSHLEIVSPVVEGSVRARQDRREDPAGDTVVPVVLHGDAAFAGQGVVMETFQMSQTRAYKTGGTLHIVLNNQVGFTTSDREDARSTEYCTDVAKMVQAP
;
A
#
# COMPACT_ATOMS: atom_id res chain seq x y z
N SER A 1 -2.35 -2.38 -27.22
CA SER A 1 -2.60 -3.82 -27.48
C SER A 1 -2.84 -4.50 -26.15
N GLY A 2 -3.91 -5.29 -26.02
CA GLY A 2 -4.19 -6.03 -24.79
C GLY A 2 -3.44 -7.36 -24.81
N GLY A 3 -2.43 -7.48 -23.95
CA GLY A 3 -1.74 -8.75 -23.68
C GLY A 3 -2.31 -9.42 -22.43
N GLU A 4 -1.94 -10.67 -22.20
CA GLU A 4 -2.25 -11.37 -20.95
C GLU A 4 -1.48 -10.75 -19.77
N VAL A 5 -2.16 -10.59 -18.63
CA VAL A 5 -1.57 -10.07 -17.39
C VAL A 5 -1.66 -11.15 -16.32
N HIS A 6 -0.52 -11.45 -15.70
CA HIS A 6 -0.48 -12.38 -14.58
C HIS A 6 -0.89 -11.70 -13.28
N LEU A 7 -1.93 -12.21 -12.63
CA LEU A 7 -2.41 -11.74 -11.33
C LEU A 7 -2.01 -12.70 -10.22
N ALA A 8 -1.49 -12.16 -9.11
CA ALA A 8 -1.20 -12.92 -7.90
C ALA A 8 -1.69 -12.14 -6.68
N LEU A 9 -2.37 -12.85 -5.78
CA LEU A 9 -2.81 -12.31 -4.49
C LEU A 9 -1.92 -12.86 -3.39
N ALA A 10 -1.38 -11.99 -2.54
CA ALA A 10 -0.57 -12.40 -1.40
C ALA A 10 -1.47 -12.95 -0.28
N PHE A 11 -0.99 -13.97 0.44
CA PHE A 11 -1.61 -14.41 1.68
C PHE A 11 -1.28 -13.40 2.80
N ASN A 12 -2.28 -13.09 3.63
CA ASN A 12 -2.11 -12.16 4.75
C ASN A 12 -2.75 -12.72 6.04
N PRO A 13 -2.16 -12.44 7.21
CA PRO A 13 -2.82 -12.72 8.48
C PRO A 13 -3.94 -11.71 8.75
N SER A 14 -4.65 -11.91 9.86
CA SER A 14 -5.66 -10.98 10.38
C SER A 14 -5.08 -9.66 10.90
N HIS A 15 -3.77 -9.57 11.11
CA HIS A 15 -3.11 -8.31 11.48
C HIS A 15 -3.13 -7.38 10.26
N LEU A 16 -3.99 -6.37 10.31
CA LEU A 16 -4.21 -5.46 9.19
C LEU A 16 -2.91 -4.74 8.81
N GLU A 17 -2.78 -4.40 7.52
CA GLU A 17 -1.65 -3.67 6.93
C GLU A 17 -0.28 -4.38 6.94
N ILE A 18 -0.08 -5.44 7.72
CA ILE A 18 1.23 -6.12 7.82
C ILE A 18 1.71 -6.73 6.50
N VAL A 19 0.77 -7.00 5.58
CA VAL A 19 1.07 -7.56 4.26
C VAL A 19 1.62 -6.51 3.28
N SER A 20 1.38 -5.21 3.51
CA SER A 20 1.81 -4.14 2.61
C SER A 20 3.31 -4.18 2.27
N PRO A 21 4.24 -4.20 3.26
CA PRO A 21 5.67 -4.33 2.94
C PRO A 21 6.06 -5.71 2.37
N VAL A 22 5.28 -6.76 2.66
CA VAL A 22 5.48 -8.09 2.07
C VAL A 22 5.19 -8.07 0.58
N VAL A 23 4.12 -7.38 0.16
CA VAL A 23 3.79 -7.17 -1.26
C VAL A 23 4.90 -6.38 -1.96
N GLU A 24 5.37 -5.27 -1.37
CA GLU A 24 6.47 -4.47 -1.94
C GLU A 24 7.74 -5.31 -2.15
N GLY A 25 8.16 -6.08 -1.14
CA GLY A 25 9.31 -6.97 -1.27
C GLY A 25 9.11 -8.05 -2.33
N SER A 26 7.88 -8.59 -2.43
CA SER A 26 7.50 -9.58 -3.44
C SER A 26 7.58 -9.02 -4.86
N VAL A 27 7.12 -7.77 -5.05
CA VAL A 27 7.19 -7.06 -6.33
C VAL A 27 8.63 -6.70 -6.67
N ARG A 28 9.38 -6.14 -5.72
CA ARG A 28 10.80 -5.82 -5.91
C ARG A 28 11.61 -7.04 -6.36
N ALA A 29 11.43 -8.18 -5.70
CA ALA A 29 12.10 -9.41 -6.09
C ALA A 29 11.71 -9.90 -7.50
N ARG A 30 10.48 -9.63 -7.96
CA ARG A 30 10.04 -9.96 -9.34
C ARG A 30 10.61 -8.99 -10.36
N GLN A 31 10.70 -7.70 -10.04
CA GLN A 31 11.33 -6.69 -10.88
C GLN A 31 12.81 -7.01 -11.08
N ASP A 32 13.53 -7.34 -10.00
CA ASP A 32 14.94 -7.75 -10.06
C ASP A 32 15.12 -8.99 -10.96
N ARG A 33 14.26 -10.02 -10.82
CA ARG A 33 14.32 -11.23 -11.66
C ARG A 33 13.96 -10.99 -13.13
N ARG A 34 13.24 -9.92 -13.43
CA ARG A 34 12.83 -9.54 -14.79
C ARG A 34 13.76 -8.50 -15.40
N GLU A 35 14.82 -8.12 -14.71
CA GLU A 35 15.73 -7.04 -15.13
C GLU A 35 14.96 -5.74 -15.42
N ASP A 36 14.00 -5.41 -14.54
CA ASP A 36 13.09 -4.27 -14.66
C ASP A 36 13.44 -3.17 -13.62
N PRO A 37 14.51 -2.40 -13.83
CA PRO A 37 14.96 -1.38 -12.87
C PRO A 37 14.04 -0.16 -12.78
N ALA A 38 13.14 0.02 -13.76
CA ALA A 38 12.17 1.10 -13.81
C ALA A 38 10.85 0.72 -13.09
N GLY A 39 10.53 -0.57 -13.03
CA GLY A 39 9.27 -1.07 -12.45
C GLY A 39 8.10 -1.05 -13.44
N ASP A 40 8.39 -1.12 -14.75
CA ASP A 40 7.39 -0.94 -15.81
C ASP A 40 6.56 -2.21 -16.07
N THR A 41 7.01 -3.37 -15.58
CA THR A 41 6.43 -4.69 -15.94
C THR A 41 5.78 -5.43 -14.77
N VAL A 42 5.97 -4.97 -13.54
CA VAL A 42 5.37 -5.54 -12.33
C VAL A 42 4.91 -4.41 -11.43
N VAL A 43 3.61 -4.32 -11.18
CA VAL A 43 3.00 -3.24 -10.41
C VAL A 43 2.41 -3.81 -9.11
N PRO A 44 2.72 -3.24 -7.93
CA PRO A 44 2.05 -3.55 -6.69
C PRO A 44 0.69 -2.86 -6.62
N VAL A 45 -0.33 -3.60 -6.17
CA VAL A 45 -1.66 -3.08 -5.86
C VAL A 45 -1.99 -3.48 -4.43
N VAL A 46 -2.29 -2.50 -3.58
CA VAL A 46 -2.55 -2.72 -2.16
C VAL A 46 -3.92 -2.13 -1.79
N LEU A 47 -4.73 -2.96 -1.14
CA LEU A 47 -6.07 -2.59 -0.68
C LEU A 47 -6.06 -2.39 0.84
N HIS A 48 -6.74 -1.36 1.30
CA HIS A 48 -6.77 -0.95 2.70
C HIS A 48 -8.20 -0.69 3.18
N GLY A 49 -8.43 -0.83 4.49
CA GLY A 49 -9.59 -0.22 5.16
C GLY A 49 -9.23 1.16 5.70
N ASP A 50 -10.17 2.10 5.75
CA ASP A 50 -9.90 3.49 6.18
C ASP A 50 -9.35 3.60 7.60
N ALA A 51 -9.91 2.85 8.56
CA ALA A 51 -9.42 2.85 9.93
C ALA A 51 -8.00 2.28 10.05
N ALA A 52 -7.73 1.18 9.34
CA ALA A 52 -6.42 0.53 9.36
C ALA A 52 -5.34 1.37 8.66
N PHE A 53 -5.68 1.97 7.52
CA PHE A 53 -4.78 2.82 6.75
C PHE A 53 -4.28 4.03 7.53
N ALA A 54 -5.17 4.66 8.30
CA ALA A 54 -4.82 5.82 9.13
C ALA A 54 -4.16 5.43 10.46
N GLY A 55 -4.45 4.23 11.00
CA GLY A 55 -4.06 3.84 12.35
C GLY A 55 -2.82 2.95 12.46
N GLN A 56 -2.44 2.21 11.42
CA GLN A 56 -1.31 1.27 11.48
C GLN A 56 -0.01 1.91 11.01
N GLY A 57 0.99 1.99 11.89
CA GLY A 57 2.30 2.61 11.59
C GLY A 57 3.07 1.97 10.43
N VAL A 58 2.84 0.69 10.16
CA VAL A 58 3.46 -0.02 9.01
C VAL A 58 3.08 0.60 7.66
N VAL A 59 1.93 1.28 7.56
CA VAL A 59 1.52 2.02 6.36
C VAL A 59 2.50 3.18 6.11
N MET A 60 2.75 3.99 7.14
CA MET A 60 3.70 5.10 7.10
C MET A 60 5.12 4.60 6.78
N GLU A 61 5.57 3.54 7.43
CA GLU A 61 6.87 2.91 7.17
C GLU A 61 7.01 2.45 5.71
N THR A 62 5.95 1.85 5.15
CA THR A 62 5.93 1.39 3.75
C THR A 62 5.98 2.58 2.78
N PHE A 63 5.21 3.64 3.03
CA PHE A 63 5.30 4.87 2.22
C PHE A 63 6.70 5.48 2.28
N GLN A 64 7.32 5.56 3.46
CA GLN A 64 8.67 6.08 3.62
C GLN A 64 9.70 5.33 2.76
N MET A 65 9.50 4.03 2.53
CA MET A 65 10.37 3.21 1.69
C MET A 65 10.13 3.38 0.18
N SER A 66 8.97 3.92 -0.24
CA SER A 66 8.51 3.95 -1.64
C SER A 66 9.50 4.56 -2.65
N GLN A 67 10.33 5.53 -2.22
CA GLN A 67 11.32 6.20 -3.08
C GLN A 67 12.77 5.80 -2.78
N THR A 68 13.00 4.98 -1.76
CA THR A 68 14.35 4.61 -1.35
C THR A 68 14.98 3.61 -2.34
N ARG A 69 16.26 3.78 -2.65
CA ARG A 69 16.96 3.01 -3.71
C ARG A 69 16.80 1.49 -3.59
N ALA A 70 16.87 0.96 -2.37
CA ALA A 70 16.83 -0.49 -2.13
C ALA A 70 15.41 -1.08 -2.10
N TYR A 71 14.38 -0.25 -1.92
CA TYR A 71 13.01 -0.74 -1.68
C TYR A 71 11.98 -0.27 -2.71
N LYS A 72 12.26 0.81 -3.46
CA LYS A 72 11.33 1.33 -4.47
C LYS A 72 10.90 0.27 -5.49
N THR A 73 9.64 0.35 -5.90
CA THR A 73 8.97 -0.56 -6.84
C THR A 73 8.37 0.15 -8.06
N GLY A 74 8.74 1.41 -8.30
CA GLY A 74 8.18 2.22 -9.40
C GLY A 74 6.85 2.91 -9.06
N GLY A 75 6.32 2.66 -7.87
CA GLY A 75 5.06 3.23 -7.38
C GLY A 75 4.02 2.13 -7.14
N THR A 76 3.13 2.38 -6.19
CA THR A 76 2.13 1.42 -5.73
C THR A 76 0.74 1.99 -5.93
N LEU A 77 -0.17 1.21 -6.50
CA LEU A 77 -1.58 1.58 -6.57
C LEU A 77 -2.25 1.24 -5.24
N HIS A 78 -2.57 2.27 -4.46
CA HIS A 78 -3.30 2.12 -3.21
C HIS A 78 -4.80 2.35 -3.42
N ILE A 79 -5.62 1.42 -2.92
CA ILE A 79 -7.08 1.54 -2.93
C ILE A 79 -7.57 1.48 -1.49
N VAL A 80 -8.07 2.60 -0.99
CA VAL A 80 -8.67 2.66 0.35
C VAL A 80 -10.18 2.46 0.24
N LEU A 81 -10.67 1.35 0.77
CA LEU A 81 -12.10 1.06 0.91
C LEU A 81 -12.65 1.86 2.10
N ASN A 82 -12.94 3.13 1.87
CA ASN A 82 -13.44 4.05 2.89
C ASN A 82 -14.95 3.91 3.09
N ASN A 83 -15.34 2.95 3.94
CA ASN A 83 -16.74 2.73 4.32
C ASN A 83 -17.16 3.59 5.53
N GLN A 84 -16.27 4.46 6.02
CA GLN A 84 -16.48 5.39 7.14
C GLN A 84 -16.72 4.71 8.50
N VAL A 85 -16.26 3.45 8.67
CA VAL A 85 -16.39 2.74 9.95
C VAL A 85 -15.29 1.67 10.15
N GLY A 86 -14.60 1.74 11.28
CA GLY A 86 -13.72 0.69 11.77
C GLY A 86 -14.44 -0.21 12.76
N PHE A 87 -15.07 -1.29 12.31
CA PHE A 87 -15.93 -2.16 13.15
C PHE A 87 -17.08 -1.39 13.80
N THR A 88 -16.95 -0.92 15.04
CA THR A 88 -17.93 -0.07 15.74
C THR A 88 -17.46 1.37 15.91
N THR A 89 -16.23 1.69 15.53
CA THR A 89 -15.66 3.04 15.62
C THR A 89 -16.02 3.81 14.36
N SER A 90 -17.00 4.71 14.45
CA SER A 90 -17.45 5.56 13.34
C SER A 90 -17.07 7.02 13.50
N ASP A 91 -16.92 7.49 14.73
CA ASP A 91 -16.50 8.86 15.00
C ASP A 91 -15.06 9.05 14.53
N ARG A 92 -14.84 10.06 13.67
CA ARG A 92 -13.54 10.28 13.02
C ARG A 92 -12.45 10.52 14.04
N GLU A 93 -12.77 11.30 15.07
CA GLU A 93 -11.88 11.69 16.16
C GLU A 93 -11.34 10.49 16.94
N ASP A 94 -12.08 9.38 16.97
CA ASP A 94 -11.67 8.13 17.63
C ASP A 94 -10.80 7.25 16.71
N ALA A 95 -10.89 7.44 15.40
CA ALA A 95 -10.15 6.64 14.41
C ALA A 95 -8.86 7.32 13.91
N ARG A 96 -8.84 8.65 13.78
CA ARG A 96 -7.72 9.42 13.21
C ARG A 96 -7.76 10.90 13.57
N SER A 97 -6.59 11.54 13.55
CA SER A 97 -6.46 12.99 13.81
C SER A 97 -6.44 13.87 12.55
N THR A 98 -6.46 13.27 11.37
CA THR A 98 -6.41 13.96 10.08
C THR A 98 -7.81 14.06 9.45
N GLU A 99 -7.96 14.89 8.42
CA GLU A 99 -9.23 15.06 7.71
C GLU A 99 -9.57 13.77 6.95
N TYR A 100 -8.65 13.32 6.10
CA TYR A 100 -8.81 12.13 5.29
C TYR A 100 -8.01 10.97 5.88
N CYS A 101 -8.56 9.75 5.75
CA CYS A 101 -7.80 8.54 6.07
C CYS A 101 -6.53 8.44 5.21
N THR A 102 -6.56 8.99 4.00
CA THR A 102 -5.44 9.01 3.05
C THR A 102 -4.33 9.99 3.38
N ASP A 103 -4.48 10.85 4.40
CA ASP A 103 -3.53 11.94 4.67
C ASP A 103 -2.11 11.46 5.01
N VAL A 104 -1.95 10.22 5.47
CA VAL A 104 -0.62 9.62 5.67
C VAL A 104 0.20 9.58 4.37
N ALA A 105 -0.44 9.39 3.21
CA ALA A 105 0.25 9.31 1.92
C ALA A 105 0.85 10.65 1.48
N LYS A 106 0.36 11.78 2.03
CA LYS A 106 0.90 13.13 1.75
C LYS A 106 2.36 13.28 2.19
N MET A 107 2.84 12.45 3.12
CA MET A 107 4.24 12.48 3.57
C MET A 107 5.24 12.25 2.43
N VAL A 108 4.85 11.49 1.41
CA VAL A 108 5.65 11.23 0.20
C VAL A 108 5.10 11.96 -1.03
N GLN A 109 4.20 12.92 -0.82
CA GLN A 109 3.57 13.72 -1.88
C GLN A 109 2.83 12.86 -2.91
N ALA A 110 2.22 11.76 -2.48
CA ALA A 110 1.32 10.97 -3.33
C ALA A 110 0.08 11.82 -3.69
N PRO A 111 -0.37 11.79 -4.97
CA PRO A 111 -1.50 12.57 -5.44
C PRO A 111 -2.86 12.07 -4.94
#